data_AF-A0A0Q9YBU0-F1
#
_entry.id   AF-A0A0Q9YBU0-F1
#
_cell.length_a   1.000
_cell.length_b   1.000
_cell.length_c   1.000
_cell.angle_alpha   90.00
_cell.angle_beta   90.00
_cell.angle_gamma   90.00
#
_symmetry.space_group_name_H-M   'P 1'
#
loop_
_entity.id
_entity.type
_entity.pdbx_description
1 polymer ?
#
loop_
_entity_poly.entity_id
_entity_poly.type
_entity_poly.pdbx_seq_one_letter_code
_entity_poly.pdbx_strand_id
1 'polypeptide(L)'
;MTNKAVEVVAYDTKWIEIFEAEAEHIQQILRDNCIAIHHIGSTSIPGLAAKPIIDMIPVVRNIVAVDNATIAMERIGYIAKGEHGMLFRRFFQKDGFNIHVFEAGNPVIARHLQFRDWLRAHHKDRDAYAALKKELAEKYSDDLLSYCFAKETFIASIDKKTGFKGLHIVKALTPKEWEVVAYLREQCTSNQSLPAINANTTDNSKYLHFILYQGFQIIGYANIELNTESQATILLLVIDTPYRNQSNGEAFLKQCEHWLKQQNIKTVQVQALAESEYFYQTYGYVPITEKLRLEKIL
;
A
#
# COMPACT_ATOMS: atom_id res chain seq x y z
N MET A 1 -1.36 22.12 7.46
CA MET A 1 -1.75 22.03 6.03
C MET A 1 -3.08 22.73 5.89
N THR A 2 -3.17 23.79 5.11
CA THR A 2 -4.44 24.44 4.81
C THR A 2 -5.32 23.45 4.06
N ASN A 3 -6.58 23.32 4.49
CA ASN A 3 -7.57 22.44 3.87
C ASN A 3 -7.93 23.06 2.51
N LYS A 4 -7.09 22.83 1.48
CA LYS A 4 -7.37 23.27 0.11
C LYS A 4 -8.61 22.48 -0.35
N ALA A 5 -9.63 23.20 -0.80
CA ALA A 5 -10.83 22.59 -1.35
C ALA A 5 -10.48 21.58 -2.46
N VAL A 6 -11.29 20.52 -2.58
CA VAL A 6 -11.13 19.51 -3.62
C VAL A 6 -11.56 20.10 -4.96
N GLU A 7 -10.59 20.62 -5.71
CA GLU A 7 -10.83 21.18 -7.04
C GLU A 7 -10.52 20.17 -8.15
N VAL A 8 -11.50 19.93 -9.03
CA VAL A 8 -11.35 19.08 -10.23
C VAL A 8 -11.48 19.97 -11.47
N VAL A 9 -10.39 20.10 -12.20
CA VAL A 9 -10.31 20.95 -13.40
C VAL A 9 -10.40 20.12 -14.68
N ALA A 10 -10.68 20.78 -15.81
CA ALA A 10 -10.60 20.16 -17.13
C ALA A 10 -9.18 19.64 -17.41
N TYR A 11 -9.07 18.66 -18.32
CA TYR A 11 -7.77 18.13 -18.70
C TYR A 11 -6.88 19.23 -19.32
N ASP A 12 -5.66 19.37 -18.83
CA ASP A 12 -4.65 20.25 -19.39
C ASP A 12 -3.59 19.44 -20.14
N THR A 13 -3.35 19.78 -21.41
CA THR A 13 -2.34 19.12 -22.24
C THR A 13 -0.92 19.35 -21.72
N LYS A 14 -0.70 20.44 -20.97
CA LYS A 14 0.60 20.77 -20.34
C LYS A 14 0.99 19.80 -19.23
N TRP A 15 0.07 19.01 -18.68
CA TRP A 15 0.42 18.03 -17.65
C TRP A 15 1.45 17.00 -18.10
N ILE A 16 1.54 16.73 -19.41
CA ILE A 16 2.56 15.85 -19.98
C ILE A 16 3.94 16.50 -19.87
N GLU A 17 4.08 17.76 -20.33
CA GLU A 17 5.33 18.52 -20.27
C GLU A 17 5.78 18.76 -18.82
N ILE A 18 4.83 19.06 -17.92
CA ILE A 18 5.10 19.23 -16.48
C ILE A 18 5.60 17.93 -15.85
N PHE A 19 5.02 16.78 -16.24
CA PHE A 19 5.50 15.48 -15.80
C PHE A 19 6.91 15.20 -16.33
N GLU A 20 7.17 15.41 -17.62
CA GLU A 20 8.46 15.12 -18.25
C GLU A 20 9.59 15.92 -17.60
N ALA A 21 9.39 17.23 -17.41
CA ALA A 21 10.37 18.10 -16.77
C ALA A 21 10.68 17.67 -15.32
N GLU A 22 9.66 17.33 -14.51
CA GLU A 22 9.93 16.90 -13.14
C GLU A 22 10.52 15.48 -13.11
N ALA A 23 10.11 14.57 -13.99
CA ALA A 23 10.68 13.23 -14.10
C ALA A 23 12.19 13.27 -14.38
N GLU A 24 12.67 14.19 -15.23
CA GLU A 24 14.11 14.38 -15.48
C GLU A 24 14.87 14.76 -14.19
N HIS A 25 14.34 15.68 -13.38
CA HIS A 25 14.94 16.04 -12.09
C HIS A 25 15.01 14.83 -11.14
N ILE A 26 13.93 14.06 -11.05
CA ILE A 26 13.86 12.88 -10.18
C ILE A 26 14.83 11.78 -10.66
N GLN A 27 14.95 11.59 -11.97
CA GLN A 27 15.91 10.64 -12.53
C GLN A 27 17.35 11.02 -12.17
N GLN A 28 17.71 12.30 -12.25
CA GLN A 28 19.04 12.77 -11.87
C GLN A 28 19.36 12.57 -10.38
N ILE A 29 18.35 12.71 -9.51
CA ILE A 29 18.50 12.47 -8.06
C ILE A 29 18.68 10.98 -7.76
N LEU A 30 17.86 10.12 -8.39
CA LEU A 30 17.88 8.67 -8.16
C LEU A 30 19.01 7.94 -8.89
N ARG A 31 19.60 8.56 -9.93
CA ARG A 31 20.75 8.08 -10.70
C ARG A 31 20.56 6.63 -11.19
N ASP A 32 21.60 5.80 -11.11
CA ASP A 32 21.64 4.41 -11.57
C ASP A 32 20.63 3.49 -10.87
N ASN A 33 20.10 3.91 -9.71
CA ASN A 33 19.05 3.17 -9.03
C ASN A 33 17.71 3.31 -9.77
N CYS A 34 17.49 4.37 -10.55
CA CYS A 34 16.26 4.57 -11.33
C CYS A 34 16.30 3.80 -12.64
N ILE A 35 15.28 2.96 -12.87
CA ILE A 35 15.12 2.15 -14.08
C ILE A 35 14.19 2.87 -15.07
N ALA A 36 13.09 3.41 -14.58
CA ALA A 36 12.07 4.10 -15.37
C ALA A 36 11.25 5.03 -14.48
N ILE A 37 10.59 6.02 -15.08
CA ILE A 37 9.59 6.85 -14.39
C ILE A 37 8.32 6.85 -15.23
N HIS A 38 7.19 6.53 -14.62
CA HIS A 38 5.90 6.49 -15.28
C HIS A 38 4.96 7.59 -14.78
N HIS A 39 4.38 8.35 -15.70
CA HIS A 39 3.24 9.21 -15.40
C HIS A 39 2.02 8.32 -15.14
N ILE A 40 1.42 8.48 -13.97
CA ILE A 40 0.23 7.74 -13.54
C ILE A 40 -0.84 8.71 -13.04
N GLY A 41 -1.92 8.17 -12.45
CA GLY A 41 -3.00 8.98 -11.93
C GLY A 41 -3.83 9.63 -13.04
N SER A 42 -4.75 10.50 -12.65
CA SER A 42 -5.72 11.07 -13.60
C SER A 42 -5.10 12.03 -14.61
N THR A 43 -4.05 12.75 -14.23
CA THR A 43 -3.37 13.72 -15.10
C THR A 43 -2.60 13.06 -16.24
N SER A 44 -2.34 11.75 -16.15
CA SER A 44 -1.74 10.96 -17.24
C SER A 44 -2.74 10.47 -18.29
N ILE A 45 -4.04 10.76 -18.15
CA ILE A 45 -5.09 10.23 -19.04
C ILE A 45 -5.67 11.38 -19.88
N PRO A 46 -5.38 11.45 -21.20
CA PRO A 46 -5.90 12.50 -22.06
C PRO A 46 -7.43 12.63 -22.02
N GLY A 47 -7.89 13.86 -21.81
CA GLY A 47 -9.31 14.22 -21.73
C GLY A 47 -9.98 13.94 -20.38
N LEU A 48 -9.27 13.39 -19.39
CA LEU A 48 -9.84 13.14 -18.06
C LEU A 48 -9.67 14.35 -17.14
N ALA A 49 -10.78 14.94 -16.71
CA ALA A 49 -10.78 15.99 -15.68
C ALA A 49 -10.17 15.49 -14.37
N ALA A 50 -9.34 16.27 -13.69
CA ALA A 50 -8.55 15.81 -12.54
C ALA A 50 -8.25 16.93 -11.56
N LYS A 51 -7.82 16.57 -10.34
CA LYS A 51 -7.04 17.49 -9.51
C LYS A 51 -5.72 17.77 -10.23
N PRO A 52 -5.23 19.02 -10.26
CA PRO A 52 -3.99 19.39 -10.95
C PRO A 52 -2.76 18.94 -10.14
N ILE A 53 -2.63 17.62 -9.94
CA ILE A 53 -1.52 16.97 -9.24
C ILE A 53 -0.96 15.90 -10.16
N ILE A 54 0.33 15.97 -10.43
CA ILE A 54 1.06 14.97 -11.19
C ILE A 54 1.43 13.83 -10.24
N ASP A 55 0.86 12.66 -10.48
CA ASP A 55 1.26 11.43 -9.80
C ASP A 55 2.24 10.67 -10.70
N MET A 56 3.36 10.21 -10.15
CA MET A 56 4.35 9.42 -10.90
C MET A 56 4.91 8.25 -10.11
N ILE A 57 5.36 7.23 -10.82
CA ILE A 57 6.09 6.07 -10.27
C ILE A 57 7.49 6.01 -10.85
N PRO A 58 8.52 6.42 -10.10
CA PRO A 58 9.87 5.94 -10.32
C PRO A 58 9.99 4.47 -9.92
N VAL A 59 10.43 3.64 -10.86
CA VAL A 59 10.77 2.24 -10.65
C VAL A 59 12.26 2.16 -10.37
N VAL A 60 12.64 1.56 -9.24
CA VAL A 60 14.04 1.49 -8.80
C VAL A 60 14.55 0.06 -8.68
N ARG A 61 15.88 -0.13 -8.68
CA ARG A 61 16.52 -1.43 -8.47
C ARG A 61 16.49 -1.87 -7.01
N ASN A 62 16.66 -0.92 -6.10
CA ASN A 62 16.68 -1.14 -4.67
C ASN A 62 15.88 -0.02 -3.96
N ILE A 63 14.77 -0.38 -3.33
CA ILE A 63 13.92 0.59 -2.62
C ILE A 63 14.59 1.20 -1.40
N VAL A 64 15.43 0.46 -0.69
CA VAL A 64 16.15 0.96 0.50
C VAL A 64 17.22 1.98 0.09
N ALA A 65 17.83 1.83 -1.09
CA ALA A 65 18.80 2.79 -1.59
C ALA A 65 18.20 4.18 -1.88
N VAL A 66 16.87 4.28 -2.02
CA VAL A 66 16.15 5.56 -2.17
C VAL A 66 16.29 6.43 -0.92
N ASP A 67 16.50 5.83 0.26
CA ASP A 67 16.65 6.56 1.52
C ASP A 67 17.86 7.53 1.47
N ASN A 68 18.91 7.16 0.74
CA ASN A 68 20.08 8.01 0.49
C ASN A 68 19.76 9.26 -0.36
N ALA A 69 18.68 9.24 -1.13
CA ALA A 69 18.24 10.35 -1.96
C ALA A 69 17.31 11.32 -1.21
N THR A 70 16.86 11.00 0.01
CA THR A 70 15.89 11.78 0.79
C THR A 70 16.29 13.25 0.91
N ILE A 71 17.52 13.53 1.34
CA ILE A 71 18.03 14.91 1.50
C ILE A 71 18.03 15.66 0.17
N ALA A 72 18.35 14.99 -0.95
CA ALA A 72 18.35 15.61 -2.27
C ALA A 72 16.92 15.92 -2.75
N MET A 73 15.96 15.03 -2.49
CA MET A 73 14.54 15.25 -2.76
C MET A 73 14.00 16.43 -1.94
N GLU A 74 14.37 16.52 -0.66
CA GLU A 74 13.96 17.60 0.24
C GLU A 74 14.50 18.97 -0.22
N ARG A 75 15.73 19.02 -0.74
CA ARG A 75 16.32 20.25 -1.27
C ARG A 75 15.56 20.84 -2.45
N ILE A 76 14.85 20.03 -3.23
CA ILE A 76 14.00 20.50 -4.35
C ILE A 76 12.52 20.67 -3.94
N GLY A 77 12.23 20.63 -2.64
CA GLY A 77 10.94 20.98 -2.05
C GLY A 77 10.01 19.80 -1.76
N TYR A 78 10.47 18.55 -1.87
CA TYR A 78 9.66 17.39 -1.47
C TYR A 78 9.68 17.17 0.04
N ILE A 79 8.57 16.67 0.57
CA ILE A 79 8.47 16.12 1.92
C ILE A 79 8.50 14.60 1.79
N ALA A 80 9.47 13.96 2.44
CA ALA A 80 9.52 12.51 2.55
C ALA A 80 8.49 12.01 3.57
N LYS A 81 7.61 11.09 3.14
CA LYS A 81 6.55 10.51 3.97
C LYS A 81 6.76 9.02 4.27
N GLY A 82 7.91 8.48 3.91
CA GLY A 82 8.22 7.05 4.02
C GLY A 82 7.22 6.21 3.23
N GLU A 83 6.72 5.12 3.82
CA GLU A 83 5.74 4.24 3.19
C GLU A 83 4.33 4.86 3.10
N HIS A 84 3.99 5.72 4.05
CA HIS A 84 2.69 6.40 4.15
C HIS A 84 1.50 5.45 3.93
N GLY A 85 1.51 4.30 4.63
CA GLY A 85 0.44 3.30 4.61
C GLY A 85 0.60 2.17 3.59
N MET A 86 1.46 2.30 2.59
CA MET A 86 1.71 1.24 1.59
C MET A 86 3.11 0.68 1.79
N LEU A 87 3.20 -0.61 2.13
CA LEU A 87 4.48 -1.25 2.40
C LEU A 87 5.35 -1.25 1.14
N PHE A 88 6.66 -1.17 1.34
CA PHE A 88 7.68 -1.18 0.26
C PHE A 88 7.58 0.00 -0.70
N ARG A 89 6.97 1.11 -0.26
CA ARG A 89 6.94 2.39 -0.98
C ARG A 89 7.90 3.38 -0.34
N ARG A 90 8.45 4.30 -1.13
CA ARG A 90 8.89 5.61 -0.64
C ARG A 90 8.04 6.69 -1.29
N PHE A 91 7.34 7.46 -0.47
CA PHE A 91 6.41 8.49 -0.92
C PHE A 91 6.99 9.88 -0.65
N PHE A 92 7.09 10.68 -1.71
CA PHE A 92 7.52 12.07 -1.63
C PHE A 92 6.41 12.96 -2.16
N GLN A 93 6.12 14.06 -1.45
CA GLN A 93 5.06 14.99 -1.83
C GLN A 93 5.56 16.43 -1.85
N LYS A 94 5.18 17.16 -2.90
CA LYS A 94 5.41 18.60 -3.11
C LYS A 94 4.13 19.19 -3.70
N ASP A 95 3.92 20.51 -3.61
CA ASP A 95 2.72 21.12 -4.22
C ASP A 95 2.67 20.79 -5.72
N GLY A 96 1.55 20.23 -6.17
CA GLY A 96 1.36 19.75 -7.54
C GLY A 96 2.00 18.40 -7.89
N PHE A 97 2.75 17.73 -6.99
CA PHE A 97 3.45 16.47 -7.31
C PHE A 97 3.39 15.43 -6.20
N ASN A 98 3.11 14.18 -6.61
CA ASN A 98 3.16 12.99 -5.78
C ASN A 98 4.08 11.95 -6.44
N ILE A 99 5.12 11.52 -5.72
CA ILE A 99 6.07 10.52 -6.22
C ILE A 99 5.94 9.25 -5.40
N HIS A 100 5.53 8.17 -6.07
CA HIS A 100 5.37 6.85 -5.50
C HIS A 100 6.51 5.94 -5.98
N VAL A 101 7.62 5.92 -5.25
CA VAL A 101 8.77 5.10 -5.62
C VAL A 101 8.55 3.65 -5.21
N PHE A 102 8.80 2.72 -6.14
CA PHE A 102 8.67 1.27 -5.92
C PHE A 102 9.85 0.51 -6.52
N GLU A 103 10.23 -0.60 -5.88
CA GLU A 103 11.20 -1.53 -6.46
C GLU A 103 10.63 -2.26 -7.68
N ALA A 104 11.50 -2.57 -8.64
CA ALA A 104 11.15 -3.40 -9.79
C ALA A 104 10.53 -4.74 -9.35
N GLY A 105 9.45 -5.14 -10.04
CA GLY A 105 8.70 -6.34 -9.69
C GLY A 105 7.58 -6.11 -8.67
N ASN A 106 7.50 -4.93 -8.03
CA ASN A 106 6.36 -4.61 -7.18
C ASN A 106 5.06 -4.56 -8.01
N PRO A 107 4.03 -5.37 -7.70
CA PRO A 107 2.81 -5.49 -8.50
C PRO A 107 1.95 -4.23 -8.50
N VAL A 108 2.14 -3.32 -7.53
CA VAL A 108 1.45 -2.02 -7.51
C VAL A 108 1.82 -1.17 -8.72
N ILE A 109 3.04 -1.33 -9.26
CA ILE A 109 3.45 -0.67 -10.51
C ILE A 109 2.50 -1.08 -11.64
N ALA A 110 2.32 -2.39 -11.85
CA ALA A 110 1.44 -2.91 -12.89
C ALA A 110 -0.01 -2.47 -12.67
N ARG A 111 -0.50 -2.45 -11.42
CA ARG A 111 -1.85 -1.97 -11.10
C ARG A 111 -2.10 -0.54 -11.60
N HIS A 112 -1.19 0.39 -11.29
CA HIS A 112 -1.34 1.78 -11.70
C HIS A 112 -1.24 1.96 -13.22
N LEU A 113 -0.32 1.24 -13.88
CA LEU A 113 -0.19 1.29 -15.33
C LEU A 113 -1.42 0.72 -16.04
N GLN A 114 -1.93 -0.43 -15.59
CA GLN A 114 -3.13 -1.05 -16.13
C GLN A 114 -4.36 -0.16 -15.96
N PHE A 115 -4.52 0.47 -14.79
CA PHE A 115 -5.61 1.42 -14.56
C PHE A 115 -5.55 2.62 -15.53
N ARG A 116 -4.37 3.23 -15.69
CA ARG A 116 -4.14 4.33 -16.63
C ARG A 116 -4.46 3.90 -18.06
N ASP A 117 -3.86 2.81 -18.52
CA ASP A 117 -3.94 2.36 -19.90
C ASP A 117 -5.35 1.88 -20.25
N TRP A 118 -6.07 1.29 -19.28
CA TRP A 118 -7.49 0.98 -19.43
C TRP A 118 -8.32 2.23 -19.72
N LEU A 119 -8.18 3.28 -18.91
CA LEU A 119 -8.97 4.50 -19.08
C LEU A 119 -8.54 5.32 -20.31
N ARG A 120 -7.32 5.15 -20.81
CA ARG A 120 -6.91 5.69 -22.12
C ARG A 120 -7.63 4.99 -23.27
N ALA A 121 -7.83 3.67 -23.19
CA ALA A 121 -8.47 2.88 -24.24
C ALA A 121 -10.01 2.82 -24.16
N HIS A 122 -10.60 3.06 -22.98
CA HIS A 122 -12.03 2.86 -22.73
C HIS A 122 -12.72 4.17 -22.34
N HIS A 123 -13.08 4.98 -23.34
CA HIS A 123 -13.63 6.32 -23.12
C HIS A 123 -14.90 6.34 -22.26
N LYS A 124 -15.79 5.33 -22.37
CA LYS A 124 -16.98 5.25 -21.51
C LYS A 124 -16.64 5.16 -20.02
N ASP A 125 -15.62 4.37 -19.67
CA ASP A 125 -15.16 4.24 -18.29
C ASP A 125 -14.43 5.51 -17.83
N ARG A 126 -13.62 6.13 -18.71
CA ARG A 126 -12.98 7.42 -18.44
C ARG A 126 -14.01 8.51 -18.14
N ASP A 127 -15.06 8.61 -18.95
CA ASP A 127 -16.08 9.64 -18.82
C ASP A 127 -16.94 9.40 -17.57
N ALA A 128 -17.25 8.14 -17.25
CA ALA A 128 -17.88 7.77 -15.98
C ALA A 128 -17.01 8.15 -14.77
N TYR A 129 -15.69 7.94 -14.85
CA TYR A 129 -14.78 8.35 -13.79
C TYR A 129 -14.69 9.87 -13.64
N ALA A 130 -14.72 10.60 -14.76
CA ALA A 130 -14.74 12.06 -14.78
C ALA A 130 -16.01 12.60 -14.09
N ALA A 131 -17.19 12.04 -14.42
CA ALA A 131 -18.46 12.41 -13.83
C ALA A 131 -18.47 12.15 -12.31
N LEU A 132 -18.05 10.94 -11.89
CA LEU A 132 -17.93 10.59 -10.48
C LEU A 132 -17.04 11.59 -9.72
N LYS A 133 -15.86 11.94 -10.27
CA LYS A 133 -14.96 12.88 -9.59
C LYS A 133 -15.54 14.28 -9.43
N LYS A 134 -16.37 14.75 -10.37
CA LYS A 134 -17.04 16.04 -10.26
C LYS A 134 -18.10 16.00 -9.16
N GLU A 135 -18.96 14.98 -9.19
CA GLU A 135 -19.98 14.76 -8.14
C GLU A 135 -19.34 14.68 -6.75
N LEU A 136 -18.26 13.91 -6.59
CA LEU A 136 -17.58 13.77 -5.31
C LEU A 136 -16.87 15.05 -4.86
N ALA A 137 -16.34 15.85 -5.79
CA ALA A 137 -15.70 17.13 -5.46
C ALA A 137 -16.73 18.16 -4.97
N GLU A 138 -17.95 18.15 -5.53
CA GLU A 138 -19.06 18.97 -5.05
C GLU A 138 -19.55 18.49 -3.67
N LYS A 139 -19.69 17.18 -3.49
CA LYS A 139 -20.19 16.58 -2.24
C LYS A 139 -19.20 16.69 -1.06
N TYR A 140 -17.91 16.59 -1.33
CA TYR A 140 -16.85 16.53 -0.32
C TYR A 140 -15.82 17.66 -0.52
N SER A 141 -16.29 18.87 -0.79
CA SER A 141 -15.46 20.03 -1.14
C SER A 141 -14.33 20.30 -0.13
N ASP A 142 -14.58 20.10 1.16
CA ASP A 142 -13.61 20.34 2.24
C ASP A 142 -13.15 19.05 2.95
N ASP A 143 -13.50 17.88 2.41
CA ASP A 143 -13.15 16.58 2.96
C ASP A 143 -12.44 15.71 1.92
N LEU A 144 -11.12 15.92 1.83
CA LEU A 144 -10.27 15.19 0.89
C LEU A 144 -10.26 13.67 1.16
N LEU A 145 -10.42 13.25 2.42
CA LEU A 145 -10.40 11.83 2.76
C LEU A 145 -11.67 11.15 2.25
N SER A 146 -12.84 11.71 2.53
CA SER A 146 -14.11 11.19 2.01
C SER A 146 -14.15 11.20 0.48
N TYR A 147 -13.63 12.26 -0.16
CA TYR A 147 -13.46 12.30 -1.61
C TYR A 147 -12.61 11.14 -2.14
N CYS A 148 -11.49 10.83 -1.47
CA CYS A 148 -10.61 9.74 -1.87
C CYS A 148 -11.27 8.37 -1.71
N PHE A 149 -11.88 8.10 -0.54
CA PHE A 149 -12.52 6.81 -0.25
C PHE A 149 -13.74 6.54 -1.13
N ALA A 150 -14.52 7.57 -1.46
CA ALA A 150 -15.71 7.41 -2.29
C ALA A 150 -15.41 6.94 -3.74
N LYS A 151 -14.14 6.99 -4.19
CA LYS A 151 -13.72 6.46 -5.50
C LYS A 151 -13.34 4.98 -5.47
N GLU A 152 -13.15 4.37 -4.30
CA GLU A 152 -12.60 3.02 -4.18
C GLU A 152 -13.39 1.97 -4.96
N THR A 153 -14.72 2.02 -4.89
CA THR A 153 -15.60 1.08 -5.61
C THR A 153 -15.40 1.17 -7.12
N PHE A 154 -15.26 2.39 -7.66
CA PHE A 154 -15.00 2.58 -9.08
C PHE A 154 -13.62 2.03 -9.45
N ILE A 155 -12.59 2.37 -8.68
CA ILE A 155 -11.22 1.90 -8.92
C ILE A 155 -11.14 0.38 -8.90
N ALA A 156 -11.76 -0.26 -7.90
CA ALA A 156 -11.86 -1.72 -7.80
C ALA A 156 -12.56 -2.33 -9.02
N SER A 157 -13.56 -1.66 -9.58
CA SER A 157 -14.24 -2.13 -10.79
C SER A 157 -13.32 -2.13 -12.02
N ILE A 158 -12.42 -1.16 -12.13
CA ILE A 158 -11.41 -1.10 -13.20
C ILE A 158 -10.32 -2.15 -12.97
N ASP A 159 -9.84 -2.32 -11.73
CA ASP A 159 -8.91 -3.39 -11.36
C ASP A 159 -9.49 -4.77 -11.74
N LYS A 160 -10.79 -4.98 -11.55
CA LYS A 160 -11.49 -6.19 -12.00
C LYS A 160 -11.47 -6.35 -13.52
N LYS A 161 -11.76 -5.28 -14.28
CA LYS A 161 -11.80 -5.29 -15.75
C LYS A 161 -10.44 -5.52 -16.39
N THR A 162 -9.38 -4.96 -15.79
CA THR A 162 -7.99 -5.18 -16.22
C THR A 162 -7.48 -6.58 -15.89
N GLY A 163 -8.19 -7.31 -15.02
CA GLY A 163 -7.78 -8.64 -14.56
C GLY A 163 -6.59 -8.60 -13.59
N PHE A 164 -6.34 -7.45 -12.95
CA PHE A 164 -5.24 -7.33 -11.99
C PHE A 164 -5.43 -8.28 -10.80
N LYS A 165 -4.46 -9.17 -10.58
CA LYS A 165 -4.45 -10.17 -9.50
C LYS A 165 -3.21 -10.09 -8.60
N GLY A 166 -2.41 -9.03 -8.72
CA GLY A 166 -1.17 -8.89 -7.98
C GLY A 166 -1.42 -8.82 -6.46
N LEU A 167 -0.54 -9.48 -5.70
CA LEU A 167 -0.56 -9.43 -4.24
C LEU A 167 0.13 -8.15 -3.75
N HIS A 168 -0.50 -7.40 -2.86
CA HIS A 168 0.15 -6.24 -2.23
C HIS A 168 -0.32 -6.05 -0.81
N ILE A 169 0.52 -5.41 0.01
CA ILE A 169 0.25 -5.22 1.43
C ILE A 169 0.18 -3.73 1.75
N VAL A 170 -0.80 -3.38 2.57
CA VAL A 170 -0.97 -2.05 3.14
C VAL A 170 -1.15 -2.14 4.65
N LYS A 171 -0.97 -1.03 5.34
CA LYS A 171 -1.46 -0.87 6.72
C LYS A 171 -2.97 -0.62 6.67
N ALA A 172 -3.73 -1.18 7.61
CA ALA A 172 -5.14 -0.87 7.76
C ALA A 172 -5.31 0.62 8.14
N LEU A 173 -5.93 1.38 7.25
CA LEU A 173 -6.12 2.82 7.36
C LEU A 173 -7.54 3.26 6.95
N THR A 174 -8.25 2.44 6.16
CA THR A 174 -9.59 2.78 5.67
C THR A 174 -10.69 2.11 6.49
N PRO A 175 -11.92 2.68 6.56
CA PRO A 175 -13.05 2.04 7.22
C PRO A 175 -13.30 0.61 6.69
N LYS A 176 -13.22 0.42 5.37
CA LYS A 176 -13.38 -0.89 4.71
C LYS A 176 -12.33 -1.91 5.19
N GLU A 177 -11.07 -1.49 5.31
CA GLU A 177 -10.02 -2.36 5.82
C GLU A 177 -10.30 -2.75 7.28
N TRP A 178 -10.70 -1.79 8.12
CA TRP A 178 -11.03 -2.05 9.52
C TRP A 178 -12.26 -2.93 9.72
N GLU A 179 -13.28 -2.83 8.87
CA GLU A 179 -14.41 -3.76 8.84
C GLU A 179 -13.95 -5.19 8.57
N VAL A 180 -13.05 -5.38 7.60
CA VAL A 180 -12.49 -6.71 7.30
C VAL A 180 -11.58 -7.22 8.41
N VAL A 181 -10.81 -6.34 9.07
CA VAL A 181 -10.02 -6.71 10.26
C VAL A 181 -10.93 -7.25 11.35
N ALA A 182 -12.04 -6.57 11.65
CA ALA A 182 -12.99 -7.01 12.67
C ALA A 182 -13.55 -8.40 12.32
N TYR A 183 -14.01 -8.60 11.09
CA TYR A 183 -14.51 -9.87 10.58
C TYR A 183 -13.49 -11.01 10.69
N LEU A 184 -12.27 -10.81 10.18
CA LEU A 184 -11.23 -11.86 10.18
C LEU A 184 -10.77 -12.21 11.60
N ARG A 185 -10.77 -11.24 12.51
CA ARG A 185 -10.42 -11.47 13.91
C ARG A 185 -11.50 -12.24 14.64
N GLU A 186 -12.77 -11.90 14.44
CA GLU A 186 -13.89 -12.62 15.07
C GLU A 186 -13.83 -14.12 14.78
N GLN A 187 -13.49 -14.49 13.53
CA GLN A 187 -13.31 -15.88 13.13
C GLN A 187 -12.17 -16.61 13.84
N CYS A 188 -11.17 -15.88 14.36
CA CYS A 188 -9.99 -16.43 15.03
C CYS A 188 -10.08 -16.36 16.57
N THR A 189 -10.91 -15.47 17.11
CA THR A 189 -10.99 -15.19 18.56
C THR A 189 -11.70 -16.27 19.39
N SER A 190 -12.36 -17.25 18.76
CA SER A 190 -12.93 -18.39 19.51
C SER A 190 -11.87 -19.21 20.26
N ASN A 191 -10.58 -19.07 19.91
CA ASN A 191 -9.47 -19.85 20.47
C ASN A 191 -8.25 -19.03 20.98
N GLN A 192 -8.27 -17.69 20.94
CA GLN A 192 -7.13 -16.83 21.35
C GLN A 192 -7.57 -15.52 22.03
N SER A 193 -6.93 -15.16 23.15
CA SER A 193 -7.00 -13.82 23.73
C SER A 193 -6.11 -12.86 22.94
N LEU A 194 -6.67 -12.19 21.93
CA LEU A 194 -5.98 -11.12 21.21
C LEU A 194 -6.19 -9.77 21.92
N PRO A 195 -5.22 -8.84 21.88
CA PRO A 195 -5.41 -7.48 22.36
C PRO A 195 -6.63 -6.84 21.69
N ALA A 196 -7.49 -6.18 22.47
CA ALA A 196 -8.67 -5.50 21.93
C ALA A 196 -8.25 -4.43 20.92
N ILE A 197 -8.90 -4.39 19.75
CA ILE A 197 -8.74 -3.27 18.83
C ILE A 197 -9.55 -2.11 19.37
N ASN A 198 -8.87 -1.07 19.83
CA ASN A 198 -9.46 0.21 20.19
C ASN A 198 -8.63 1.35 19.57
N ALA A 199 -9.08 2.60 19.74
CA ALA A 199 -8.37 3.77 19.22
C ALA A 199 -6.89 3.84 19.65
N ASN A 200 -6.54 3.27 20.82
CA ASN A 200 -5.16 3.20 21.30
C ASN A 200 -4.31 2.10 20.65
N THR A 201 -4.89 1.13 19.93
CA THR A 201 -4.14 0.13 19.15
C THR A 201 -4.08 0.46 17.67
N THR A 202 -5.02 1.25 17.16
CA THR A 202 -5.03 1.70 15.76
C THR A 202 -4.05 2.83 15.48
N ASP A 203 -3.66 3.59 16.52
CA ASP A 203 -2.72 4.74 16.44
C ASP A 203 -1.40 4.48 17.19
N ASN A 204 -1.19 3.27 17.72
CA ASN A 204 0.02 2.95 18.47
C ASN A 204 1.08 2.32 17.57
N SER A 205 2.22 3.02 17.44
CA SER A 205 3.41 2.56 16.70
C SER A 205 3.88 1.14 17.07
N LYS A 206 3.49 0.62 18.23
CA LYS A 206 3.81 -0.73 18.70
C LYS A 206 3.04 -1.85 17.97
N TYR A 207 1.78 -1.63 17.60
CA TYR A 207 0.95 -2.66 16.97
C TYR A 207 0.70 -2.32 15.50
N LEU A 208 1.06 -3.26 14.62
CA LEU A 208 0.91 -3.12 13.19
C LEU A 208 -0.23 -4.01 12.70
N HIS A 209 -1.03 -3.44 11.83
CA HIS A 209 -2.18 -4.10 11.23
C HIS A 209 -2.00 -4.12 9.71
N PHE A 210 -1.55 -5.26 9.19
CA PHE A 210 -1.29 -5.43 7.77
C PHE A 210 -2.44 -6.12 7.08
N ILE A 211 -2.78 -5.63 5.89
CA ILE A 211 -3.84 -6.14 5.03
C ILE A 211 -3.21 -6.67 3.75
N LEU A 212 -3.48 -7.92 3.43
CA LEU A 212 -3.09 -8.51 2.15
C LEU A 212 -4.23 -8.36 1.15
N TYR A 213 -3.94 -7.70 0.05
CA TYR A 213 -4.81 -7.64 -1.11
C TYR A 213 -4.38 -8.65 -2.18
N GLN A 214 -5.36 -9.24 -2.87
CA GLN A 214 -5.17 -9.89 -4.17
C GLN A 214 -6.05 -9.18 -5.20
N GLY A 215 -5.42 -8.46 -6.13
CA GLY A 215 -6.18 -7.55 -6.98
C GLY A 215 -6.79 -6.42 -6.15
N PHE A 216 -8.13 -6.35 -6.09
CA PHE A 216 -8.89 -5.38 -5.30
C PHE A 216 -9.58 -5.98 -4.06
N GLN A 217 -9.42 -7.29 -3.86
CA GLN A 217 -10.02 -8.03 -2.74
C GLN A 217 -9.05 -8.08 -1.58
N ILE A 218 -9.54 -7.81 -0.37
CA ILE A 218 -8.80 -8.11 0.86
C ILE A 218 -8.92 -9.61 1.10
N ILE A 219 -7.79 -10.29 1.21
CA ILE A 219 -7.73 -11.75 1.34
C ILE A 219 -7.01 -12.21 2.62
N GLY A 220 -6.41 -11.29 3.38
CA GLY A 220 -5.70 -11.65 4.59
C GLY A 220 -5.43 -10.47 5.51
N TYR A 221 -5.17 -10.80 6.77
CA TYR A 221 -4.83 -9.85 7.83
C TYR A 221 -3.71 -10.39 8.71
N ALA A 222 -2.79 -9.52 9.10
CA ALA A 222 -1.79 -9.81 10.12
C ALA A 222 -1.78 -8.74 11.22
N ASN A 223 -1.67 -9.20 12.47
CA ASN A 223 -1.47 -8.37 13.64
C ASN A 223 -0.06 -8.63 14.19
N ILE A 224 0.78 -7.61 14.23
CA ILE A 224 2.18 -7.72 14.61
C ILE A 224 2.47 -6.75 15.75
N GLU A 225 3.08 -7.24 16.82
CA GLU A 225 3.60 -6.43 17.92
C GLU A 225 5.11 -6.21 17.73
N LEU A 226 5.56 -4.96 17.77
CA LEU A 226 6.98 -4.61 17.87
C LEU A 226 7.37 -4.67 19.35
N ASN A 227 8.13 -5.70 19.73
CA ASN A 227 8.51 -5.93 21.14
C ASN A 227 9.68 -5.03 21.54
N THR A 228 10.71 -5.01 20.69
CA THR A 228 11.93 -4.20 20.85
C THR A 228 12.40 -3.72 19.48
N GLU A 229 13.47 -2.93 19.43
CA GLU A 229 14.08 -2.47 18.17
C GLU A 229 14.57 -3.61 17.26
N SER A 230 14.69 -4.84 17.77
CA SER A 230 15.19 -5.99 17.00
C SER A 230 14.30 -7.24 17.08
N GLN A 231 13.15 -7.16 17.77
CA GLN A 231 12.26 -8.30 17.97
C GLN A 231 10.79 -7.92 17.74
N ALA A 232 10.06 -8.80 17.05
CA ALA A 232 8.62 -8.64 16.82
C ALA A 232 7.87 -9.96 17.05
N THR A 233 6.57 -9.88 17.32
CA THR A 233 5.67 -11.03 17.44
C THR A 233 4.54 -10.92 16.44
N ILE A 234 4.35 -11.92 15.58
CA ILE A 234 3.13 -12.08 14.79
C ILE A 234 2.07 -12.72 15.71
N LEU A 235 1.15 -11.88 16.19
CA LEU A 235 0.06 -12.27 17.07
C LEU A 235 -1.05 -13.01 16.32
N LEU A 236 -1.27 -12.61 15.06
CA LEU A 236 -2.22 -13.25 14.16
C LEU A 236 -1.72 -13.11 12.73
N LEU A 237 -1.85 -14.17 11.94
CA LEU A 237 -1.73 -14.14 10.48
C LEU A 237 -2.82 -15.05 9.93
N VAL A 238 -3.76 -14.47 9.19
CA VAL A 238 -4.92 -15.19 8.66
C VAL A 238 -5.14 -14.85 7.20
N ILE A 239 -5.47 -15.89 6.42
CA ILE A 239 -6.00 -15.77 5.07
C ILE A 239 -7.48 -16.13 5.14
N ASP A 240 -8.31 -15.31 4.50
CA ASP A 240 -9.74 -15.56 4.40
C ASP A 240 -9.99 -16.91 3.70
N THR A 241 -10.99 -17.64 4.18
CA THR A 241 -11.22 -19.06 3.85
C THR A 241 -11.25 -19.35 2.34
N PRO A 242 -11.93 -18.55 1.49
CA PRO A 242 -11.94 -18.78 0.04
C PRO A 242 -10.57 -18.68 -0.65
N TYR A 243 -9.60 -18.04 -0.01
CA TYR A 243 -8.27 -17.76 -0.56
C TYR A 243 -7.15 -18.60 0.06
N ARG A 244 -7.49 -19.54 0.94
CA ARG A 244 -6.54 -20.51 1.52
C ARG A 244 -6.09 -21.53 0.46
N ASN A 245 -4.99 -22.22 0.75
CA ASN A 245 -4.40 -23.27 -0.11
C ASN A 245 -3.95 -22.81 -1.52
N GLN A 246 -3.68 -21.51 -1.68
CA GLN A 246 -3.18 -20.91 -2.93
C GLN A 246 -1.81 -20.22 -2.73
N SER A 247 -0.99 -20.75 -1.81
CA SER A 247 0.29 -20.15 -1.36
C SER A 247 0.19 -18.72 -0.79
N ASN A 248 -1.01 -18.17 -0.64
CA ASN A 248 -1.23 -16.82 -0.11
C ASN A 248 -0.71 -16.66 1.33
N GLY A 249 -0.82 -17.69 2.17
CA GLY A 249 -0.30 -17.66 3.55
C GLY A 249 1.23 -17.55 3.57
N GLU A 250 1.91 -18.33 2.72
CA GLU A 250 3.36 -18.25 2.53
C GLU A 250 3.77 -16.88 2.01
N ALA A 251 3.13 -16.40 0.94
CA ALA A 251 3.44 -15.11 0.35
C ALA A 251 3.21 -13.96 1.35
N PHE A 252 2.20 -14.07 2.21
CA PHE A 252 1.95 -13.06 3.24
C PHE A 252 3.03 -13.09 4.32
N LEU A 253 3.34 -14.26 4.87
CA LEU A 253 4.37 -14.44 5.89
C LEU A 253 5.71 -13.90 5.40
N LYS A 254 6.14 -14.29 4.20
CA LYS A 254 7.41 -13.83 3.61
C LYS A 254 7.47 -12.32 3.43
N GLN A 255 6.36 -11.69 3.03
CA GLN A 255 6.33 -10.23 2.90
C GLN A 255 6.35 -9.54 4.28
N CYS A 256 5.65 -10.07 5.29
CA CYS A 256 5.75 -9.56 6.66
C CYS A 256 7.19 -9.65 7.18
N GLU A 257 7.85 -10.81 7.02
CA GLU A 257 9.25 -11.02 7.39
C GLU A 257 10.19 -10.06 6.65
N HIS A 258 10.01 -9.91 5.33
CA HIS A 258 10.81 -9.01 4.52
C HIS A 258 10.69 -7.56 5.00
N TRP A 259 9.47 -7.11 5.29
CA TRP A 259 9.24 -5.78 5.82
C TRP A 259 9.88 -5.59 7.19
N LEU A 260 9.70 -6.55 8.10
CA LEU A 260 10.29 -6.52 9.45
C LEU A 260 11.83 -6.45 9.37
N LYS A 261 12.45 -7.19 8.46
CA LYS A 261 13.89 -7.11 8.21
C LYS A 261 14.35 -5.71 7.76
N GLN A 262 13.56 -5.03 6.92
CA GLN A 262 13.84 -3.64 6.54
C GLN A 262 13.72 -2.67 7.73
N GLN A 263 12.96 -3.03 8.77
CA GLN A 263 12.87 -2.27 10.02
C GLN A 263 13.93 -2.68 11.06
N ASN A 264 14.99 -3.40 10.67
CA ASN A 264 16.05 -3.92 11.53
C ASN A 264 15.61 -4.98 12.57
N ILE A 265 14.43 -5.59 12.38
CA ILE A 265 14.02 -6.74 13.17
C ILE A 265 14.88 -7.95 12.79
N LYS A 266 15.45 -8.58 13.81
CA LYS A 266 16.34 -9.74 13.68
C LYS A 266 15.66 -11.04 14.06
N THR A 267 14.67 -10.97 14.94
CA THR A 267 13.97 -12.15 15.44
C THR A 267 12.47 -11.93 15.44
N VAL A 268 11.74 -12.92 14.94
CA VAL A 268 10.27 -12.93 14.93
C VAL A 268 9.76 -14.12 15.70
N GLN A 269 8.85 -13.87 16.63
CA GLN A 269 8.08 -14.90 17.30
C GLN A 269 6.68 -14.98 16.69
N VAL A 270 6.07 -16.16 16.76
CA VAL A 270 4.65 -16.36 16.41
C VAL A 270 3.93 -17.04 17.55
N GLN A 271 2.69 -16.63 17.78
CA GLN A 271 1.75 -17.37 18.62
C GLN A 271 0.87 -18.23 17.73
N ALA A 272 1.30 -19.48 17.48
CA ALA A 272 0.62 -20.37 16.58
C ALA A 272 -0.57 -21.08 17.26
N LEU A 273 -1.66 -21.30 16.53
CA LEU A 273 -2.61 -22.35 16.90
C LEU A 273 -1.95 -23.72 16.63
N ALA A 274 -2.33 -24.77 17.37
CA ALA A 274 -1.75 -26.11 17.21
C ALA A 274 -1.82 -26.61 15.76
N GLU A 275 -2.93 -26.31 15.06
CA GLU A 275 -3.12 -26.64 13.64
C GLU A 275 -2.22 -25.86 12.67
N SER A 276 -1.67 -24.72 13.09
CA SER A 276 -0.80 -23.86 12.27
C SER A 276 0.69 -24.05 12.58
N GLU A 277 1.04 -24.85 13.59
CA GLU A 277 2.44 -25.05 14.01
C GLU A 277 3.29 -25.60 12.85
N TYR A 278 2.79 -26.61 12.14
CA TYR A 278 3.48 -27.22 11.00
C TYR A 278 3.74 -26.22 9.87
N PHE A 279 2.81 -25.28 9.64
CA PHE A 279 3.00 -24.22 8.64
C PHE A 279 4.22 -23.35 8.98
N TYR A 280 4.33 -22.88 10.22
CA TYR A 280 5.47 -22.04 10.62
C TYR A 280 6.79 -22.82 10.65
N GLN A 281 6.78 -24.07 11.11
CA GLN A 281 7.98 -24.93 11.08
C GLN A 281 8.52 -25.13 9.67
N THR A 282 7.63 -25.31 8.68
CA THR A 282 8.00 -25.39 7.26
C THR A 282 8.76 -24.15 6.78
N TYR A 283 8.52 -22.98 7.38
CA TYR A 283 9.17 -21.71 7.05
C TYR A 283 10.29 -21.31 8.02
N GLY A 284 10.81 -22.27 8.80
CA GLY A 284 12.02 -22.11 9.60
C GLY A 284 11.79 -21.56 11.01
N TYR A 285 10.55 -21.56 11.49
CA TYR A 285 10.26 -21.26 12.89
C TYR A 285 10.48 -22.49 13.76
N VAL A 286 11.18 -22.33 14.89
CA VAL A 286 11.47 -23.41 15.84
C VAL A 286 10.68 -23.22 17.13
N PRO A 287 10.10 -24.29 17.72
CA PRO A 287 9.44 -24.20 19.02
C PRO A 287 10.38 -23.69 20.11
N ILE A 288 9.87 -22.81 20.97
CA ILE A 288 10.58 -22.34 22.17
C ILE A 288 9.95 -22.95 23.44
N THR A 289 10.53 -22.68 24.61
CA THR A 289 10.12 -23.26 25.90
C THR A 289 8.66 -23.00 26.28
N GLU A 290 8.03 -21.97 25.70
CA GLU A 290 6.61 -21.70 25.88
C GLU A 290 5.75 -22.46 24.86
N LYS A 291 4.73 -23.17 25.36
CA LYS A 291 3.81 -23.95 24.54
C LYS A 291 3.16 -23.07 23.45
N LEU A 292 3.15 -23.57 22.21
CA LEU A 292 2.57 -22.89 21.03
C LEU A 292 3.26 -21.58 20.60
N ARG A 293 4.45 -21.29 21.11
CA ARG A 293 5.31 -20.23 20.58
C ARG A 293 6.43 -20.81 19.74
N LEU A 294 6.67 -20.19 18.60
CA LEU A 294 7.80 -20.49 17.75
C LEU A 294 8.58 -19.22 17.41
N GLU A 295 9.86 -19.36 17.13
CA GLU A 295 10.79 -18.26 16.86
C GLU A 295 11.60 -18.50 15.58
N LYS A 296 11.91 -17.42 14.87
CA LYS A 296 12.77 -17.43 13.68
C LYS A 296 13.72 -16.24 13.70
N ILE A 297 14.97 -16.46 13.28
CA ILE A 297 15.94 -15.41 12.98
C ILE A 297 15.80 -15.01 11.50
N LEU A 298 15.66 -13.70 11.22
CA LEU A 298 15.42 -13.12 9.89
C LEU A 298 16.68 -12.83 9.07
#